data_AF-A0A9P9CP59-F1
#
_entry.id   AF-A0A9P9CP59-F1
#
_cell.length_a   1.000
_cell.length_b   1.000
_cell.length_c   1.000
_cell.angle_alpha   90.00
_cell.angle_beta   90.00
_cell.angle_gamma   90.00
#
_symmetry.space_group_name_H-M   'P 1'
#
loop_
_entity.id
_entity.type
_entity.pdbx_description
1 polymer ?
#
loop_
_entity_poly.entity_id
_entity_poly.type
_entity_poly.pdbx_seq_one_letter_code
_entity_poly.pdbx_strand_id
1 'polypeptide(L)'
;MRLVPNCIQFYDQLFRPVESDDASHNEALSGHVAALNMLDLSLDHLGVDAGSGAQEAQVGTVVKKCGEVLQQLSRPDCQTASQKSAILVDCHRTIVDGLGRLQQPVKLKSESETPPVPSARTEPGGEQELTTPSETLSRTSEKAEREVAELAAKSIHVEPRAPPPLPPRPHASQAVDDGIKIIVLSDRQTGPQRVPLSALVACGGVHHHLVQHKKRAKVALMVETAEAREVHHLCMLVGYGADAICPYLAMEAIMKVHREGLLRKELSLEKLIYNFRKACDEGILKVMSKMGISTLQSYKGAQIFDALGLHQDVIDKCFCNTASRVQGATFELLAMDAFEFHERGYPTRETLLPRGMPESGEYHWRDGGEAHINDPAGIANLQDAVREKNQSAYDAYSRNALEMVRNVTLRGLVDFTYDEGTRIPIEQVEPWNQIVRRFVTGAMLYGSISMEAHSTLAVAMNCLGGKSNTGEGGEDAECSERLPNGDTMRSAIKQVASGRFGVTSNYLADSDELQIKMASTAP
;
A
#
# COMPACT_ATOMS: atom_id res chain seq x y z
N MET A 1 28.64 20.80 -6.46
CA MET A 1 29.84 21.32 -7.15
C MET A 1 29.92 20.63 -8.52
N ARG A 2 29.87 21.42 -9.61
CA ARG A 2 29.87 21.06 -11.06
C ARG A 2 28.68 20.23 -11.62
N LEU A 3 27.97 20.86 -12.56
CA LEU A 3 26.85 20.39 -13.41
C LEU A 3 27.34 19.61 -14.65
N VAL A 4 26.37 18.97 -15.37
CA VAL A 4 26.38 18.37 -16.75
C VAL A 4 26.60 16.83 -16.76
N PRO A 5 25.85 15.94 -17.49
CA PRO A 5 25.17 16.05 -18.82
C PRO A 5 23.71 15.52 -19.01
N ASN A 6 23.03 14.98 -17.99
CA ASN A 6 21.79 14.19 -18.23
C ASN A 6 20.52 15.00 -18.58
N CYS A 7 20.54 16.33 -18.46
CA CYS A 7 19.43 17.19 -18.93
C CYS A 7 19.31 17.25 -20.46
N ILE A 8 20.36 16.86 -21.20
CA ILE A 8 20.35 16.81 -22.68
C ILE A 8 19.53 15.60 -23.18
N GLN A 9 19.55 14.47 -22.45
CA GLN A 9 18.75 13.28 -22.80
C GLN A 9 17.23 13.49 -22.63
N PHE A 10 16.83 14.42 -21.76
CA PHE A 10 15.43 14.80 -21.58
C PHE A 10 14.90 15.63 -22.77
N TYR A 11 15.76 16.39 -23.45
CA TYR A 11 15.40 17.19 -24.61
C TYR A 11 15.38 16.39 -25.94
N ASP A 12 16.20 15.34 -26.07
CA ASP A 12 16.24 14.50 -27.28
C ASP A 12 14.98 13.62 -27.47
N GLN A 13 14.26 13.30 -26.39
CA GLN A 13 13.04 12.49 -26.46
C GLN A 13 11.78 13.28 -26.82
N LEU A 14 11.81 14.61 -26.68
CA LEU A 14 10.73 15.50 -27.10
C LEU A 14 10.81 15.87 -28.60
N PHE A 15 11.93 15.55 -29.29
CA PHE A 15 12.23 16.10 -30.63
C PHE A 15 12.95 15.18 -31.64
N ARG A 16 12.79 13.84 -31.61
CA ARG A 16 13.31 13.00 -32.72
C ARG A 16 12.29 12.71 -33.84
N PRO A 17 12.74 12.68 -35.11
CA PRO A 17 11.91 12.85 -36.30
C PRO A 17 11.23 11.56 -36.80
N VAL A 18 10.23 11.80 -37.65
CA VAL A 18 9.41 10.85 -38.39
C VAL A 18 10.23 10.05 -39.40
N GLU A 19 10.08 8.73 -39.37
CA GLU A 19 10.26 7.81 -40.50
C GLU A 19 9.01 6.92 -40.44
N SER A 20 7.92 7.05 -41.21
CA SER A 20 7.66 7.51 -42.56
C SER A 20 6.20 8.03 -42.65
N ASP A 21 5.86 8.63 -43.81
CA ASP A 21 4.59 9.27 -44.19
C ASP A 21 3.31 8.72 -43.53
N ASP A 22 2.60 9.55 -42.75
CA ASP A 22 1.14 9.44 -42.72
C ASP A 22 0.44 10.77 -42.39
N ALA A 23 -0.59 11.07 -43.18
CA ALA A 23 -1.28 12.36 -43.29
C ALA A 23 -2.11 12.79 -42.05
N SER A 24 -2.00 12.08 -40.93
CA SER A 24 -2.84 12.24 -39.73
C SER A 24 -2.40 13.36 -38.77
N HIS A 25 -1.21 13.94 -38.95
CA HIS A 25 -0.71 15.01 -38.09
C HIS A 25 -1.22 16.42 -38.45
N ASN A 26 -1.61 16.63 -39.72
CA ASN A 26 -2.18 17.91 -40.16
C ASN A 26 -3.66 18.08 -39.76
N GLU A 27 -4.37 16.98 -39.51
CA GLU A 27 -5.79 17.01 -39.10
C GLU A 27 -5.96 17.28 -37.59
N ALA A 28 -5.06 16.74 -36.76
CA ALA A 28 -5.08 16.95 -35.32
C ALA A 28 -4.67 18.37 -34.90
N LEU A 29 -3.72 18.99 -35.60
CA LEU A 29 -3.30 20.37 -35.30
C LEU A 29 -4.34 21.39 -35.78
N SER A 30 -4.98 21.14 -36.93
CA SER A 30 -6.10 21.93 -37.45
C SER A 30 -7.32 21.84 -36.52
N GLY A 31 -7.61 20.68 -35.92
CA GLY A 31 -8.71 20.48 -34.97
C GLY A 31 -8.54 21.23 -33.64
N HIS A 32 -7.35 21.27 -33.07
CA HIS A 32 -7.09 21.99 -31.81
C HIS A 32 -7.00 23.52 -32.00
N VAL A 33 -6.51 23.98 -33.15
CA VAL A 33 -6.47 25.41 -33.51
C VAL A 33 -7.85 25.91 -33.97
N ALA A 34 -8.65 25.08 -34.63
CA ALA A 34 -10.06 25.35 -34.93
C ALA A 34 -10.90 25.36 -33.64
N ALA A 35 -10.64 24.48 -32.66
CA ALA A 35 -11.34 24.49 -31.38
C ALA A 35 -11.05 25.77 -30.55
N LEU A 36 -9.84 26.33 -30.63
CA LEU A 36 -9.48 27.55 -29.92
C LEU A 36 -9.98 28.84 -30.60
N ASN A 37 -10.25 28.81 -31.91
CA ASN A 37 -10.77 29.96 -32.66
C ASN A 37 -12.29 29.88 -32.97
N MET A 38 -12.92 28.69 -32.95
CA MET A 38 -14.37 28.51 -33.19
C MET A 38 -15.23 28.61 -31.93
N LEU A 39 -14.63 28.58 -30.73
CA LEU A 39 -15.36 28.54 -29.47
C LEU A 39 -15.28 29.90 -28.77
N ASP A 40 -16.05 30.86 -29.26
CA ASP A 40 -16.27 32.19 -28.66
C ASP A 40 -16.87 32.08 -27.23
N LEU A 41 -16.12 31.49 -26.29
CA LEU A 41 -16.64 30.90 -25.06
C LEU A 41 -16.15 31.65 -23.82
N SER A 42 -17.14 32.16 -23.09
CA SER A 42 -17.03 32.70 -21.74
C SER A 42 -16.70 31.61 -20.71
N LEU A 43 -16.27 32.06 -19.53
CA LEU A 43 -15.79 31.26 -18.40
C LEU A 43 -16.75 30.15 -17.92
N ASP A 44 -18.04 30.26 -18.24
CA ASP A 44 -19.07 29.29 -17.87
C ASP A 44 -18.83 27.87 -18.42
N HIS A 45 -18.16 27.73 -19.57
CA HIS A 45 -18.02 26.43 -20.26
C HIS A 45 -16.87 25.56 -19.72
N LEU A 46 -16.02 26.10 -18.86
CA LEU A 46 -14.92 25.37 -18.22
C LEU A 46 -15.31 24.76 -16.86
N GLY A 47 -16.58 24.86 -16.46
CA GLY A 47 -17.05 24.35 -15.15
C GLY A 47 -16.49 25.13 -13.96
N VAL A 48 -16.01 26.35 -14.22
CA VAL A 48 -15.37 27.24 -13.26
C VAL A 48 -16.38 28.26 -12.77
N ASP A 49 -16.67 28.28 -11.47
CA ASP A 49 -17.52 29.32 -10.87
C ASP A 49 -16.62 30.45 -10.33
N ALA A 50 -16.53 31.54 -11.08
CA ALA A 50 -15.62 32.65 -10.77
C ALA A 50 -16.17 33.63 -9.72
N GLY A 51 -17.39 33.45 -9.21
CA GLY A 51 -18.01 34.40 -8.29
C GLY A 51 -18.34 35.76 -8.94
N SER A 52 -19.20 36.55 -8.30
CA SER A 52 -19.83 37.73 -8.91
C SER A 52 -18.85 38.81 -9.39
N GLY A 53 -18.97 39.17 -10.68
CA GLY A 53 -18.66 40.47 -11.29
C GLY A 53 -17.18 40.86 -11.44
N ALA A 54 -16.45 41.03 -10.33
CA ALA A 54 -15.10 41.59 -10.37
C ALA A 54 -14.02 40.54 -10.70
N GLN A 55 -14.21 39.29 -10.27
CA GLN A 55 -13.28 38.19 -10.55
C GLN A 55 -13.44 37.65 -11.97
N GLU A 56 -14.67 37.58 -12.49
CA GLU A 56 -14.95 37.17 -13.86
C GLU A 56 -14.26 38.10 -14.89
N ALA A 57 -14.29 39.42 -14.65
CA ALA A 57 -13.57 40.39 -15.47
C ALA A 57 -12.04 40.22 -15.39
N GLN A 58 -11.50 39.86 -14.22
CA GLN A 58 -10.06 39.60 -14.04
C GLN A 58 -9.62 38.33 -14.76
N VAL A 59 -10.36 37.23 -14.62
CA VAL A 59 -10.05 35.97 -15.32
C VAL A 59 -10.25 36.13 -16.83
N GLY A 60 -11.28 36.84 -17.28
CA GLY A 60 -11.45 37.20 -18.69
C GLY A 60 -10.29 38.03 -19.25
N THR A 61 -9.71 38.92 -18.43
CA THR A 61 -8.50 39.68 -18.80
C THR A 61 -7.28 38.78 -18.94
N VAL A 62 -7.13 37.76 -18.09
CA VAL A 62 -6.03 36.78 -18.16
C VAL A 62 -6.16 35.93 -19.43
N VAL A 63 -7.36 35.42 -19.71
CA VAL A 63 -7.65 34.63 -20.92
C VAL A 63 -7.37 35.45 -22.18
N LYS A 64 -7.79 36.72 -22.21
CA LYS A 64 -7.52 37.63 -23.34
C LYS A 64 -6.01 37.83 -23.56
N LYS A 65 -5.24 38.06 -22.49
CA LYS A 65 -3.77 38.19 -22.58
C LYS A 65 -3.11 36.91 -23.06
N CYS A 66 -3.58 35.74 -22.61
CA CYS A 66 -3.09 34.46 -23.10
C CYS A 66 -3.38 34.27 -24.59
N GLY A 67 -4.57 34.67 -25.06
CA GLY A 67 -4.90 34.71 -26.48
C GLY A 67 -3.94 35.60 -27.28
N GLU A 68 -3.64 36.81 -26.79
CA GLU A 68 -2.69 37.75 -27.42
C GLU A 68 -1.25 37.20 -27.47
N VAL A 69 -0.81 36.48 -26.41
CA VAL A 69 0.50 35.81 -26.38
C VAL A 69 0.54 34.64 -27.35
N LEU A 70 -0.52 33.83 -27.42
CA LEU A 70 -0.59 32.69 -28.33
C LEU A 70 -0.67 33.11 -29.79
N GLN A 71 -1.24 34.26 -30.12
CA GLN A 71 -1.21 34.82 -31.49
C GLN A 71 0.22 35.07 -32.00
N GLN A 72 1.21 35.18 -31.11
CA GLN A 72 2.62 35.32 -31.50
C GLN A 72 3.19 34.04 -32.13
N LEU A 73 2.59 32.87 -31.85
CA LEU A 73 2.94 31.60 -32.50
C LEU A 73 2.65 31.62 -34.00
N SER A 74 1.75 32.50 -34.45
CA SER A 74 1.36 32.64 -35.85
C SER A 74 2.19 33.67 -36.62
N ARG A 75 3.13 34.36 -35.96
CA ARG A 75 3.97 35.36 -36.64
C ARG A 75 5.10 34.69 -37.45
N PRO A 76 5.42 35.20 -38.64
CA PRO A 76 6.40 34.58 -39.54
C PRO A 76 7.84 34.61 -39.02
N ASP A 77 8.14 35.37 -37.98
CA ASP A 77 9.43 35.42 -37.26
C ASP A 77 9.57 34.38 -36.15
N CYS A 78 8.46 33.73 -35.74
CA CYS A 78 8.46 32.63 -34.77
C CYS A 78 8.61 31.26 -35.46
N GLN A 79 9.80 31.00 -36.02
CA GLN A 79 10.02 29.77 -36.81
C GLN A 79 10.69 28.66 -36.01
N THR A 80 11.44 28.99 -34.97
CA THR A 80 12.23 27.99 -34.22
C THR A 80 11.46 27.42 -33.03
N ALA A 81 11.71 26.15 -32.72
CA ALA A 81 11.08 25.46 -31.58
C ALA A 81 11.36 26.17 -30.24
N SER A 82 12.52 26.80 -30.10
CA SER A 82 12.87 27.59 -28.92
C SER A 82 12.03 28.85 -28.77
N GLN A 83 11.74 29.57 -29.87
CA GLN A 83 10.86 30.74 -29.85
C GLN A 83 9.40 30.35 -29.56
N LYS A 84 8.91 29.26 -30.14
CA LYS A 84 7.56 28.75 -29.88
C LYS A 84 7.41 28.27 -28.43
N SER A 85 8.42 27.57 -27.92
CA SER A 85 8.47 27.14 -26.52
C SER A 85 8.52 28.33 -25.57
N ALA A 86 9.29 29.38 -25.88
CA ALA A 86 9.32 30.60 -25.07
C ALA A 86 7.94 31.27 -25.00
N ILE A 87 7.20 31.33 -26.11
CA ILE A 87 5.84 31.90 -26.15
C ILE A 87 4.86 31.03 -25.34
N LEU A 88 4.96 29.70 -25.40
CA LEU A 88 4.12 28.80 -24.61
C LEU A 88 4.44 28.89 -23.11
N VAL A 89 5.72 29.04 -22.75
CA VAL A 89 6.16 29.28 -21.38
C VAL A 89 5.68 30.64 -20.86
N ASP A 90 5.73 31.68 -21.70
CA ASP A 90 5.21 33.00 -21.35
C ASP A 90 3.67 33.01 -21.25
N CYS A 91 2.98 32.20 -22.07
CA CYS A 91 1.54 31.98 -21.95
C CYS A 91 1.22 31.28 -20.62
N HIS A 92 1.96 30.23 -20.27
CA HIS A 92 1.81 29.53 -18.99
C HIS A 92 2.08 30.46 -17.80
N ARG A 93 3.14 31.28 -17.87
CA ARG A 93 3.47 32.28 -16.85
C ARG A 93 2.34 33.32 -16.71
N THR A 94 1.74 33.75 -17.82
CA THR A 94 0.61 34.70 -17.81
C THR A 94 -0.63 34.11 -17.13
N ILE A 95 -0.89 32.80 -17.31
CA ILE A 95 -1.99 32.09 -16.63
C ILE A 95 -1.69 31.99 -15.14
N VAL A 96 -0.49 31.54 -14.76
CA VAL A 96 -0.09 31.33 -13.37
C VAL A 96 -0.07 32.65 -12.59
N ASP A 97 0.54 33.70 -13.15
CA ASP A 97 0.58 35.03 -12.54
C ASP A 97 -0.80 35.68 -12.48
N GLY A 98 -1.66 35.41 -13.48
CA GLY A 98 -3.02 35.91 -13.55
C GLY A 98 -3.94 35.29 -12.50
N LEU A 99 -3.89 33.97 -12.37
CA LEU A 99 -4.65 33.22 -11.37
C LEU A 99 -4.12 33.46 -9.95
N GLY A 100 -2.80 33.66 -9.79
CA GLY A 100 -2.17 33.96 -8.51
C GLY A 100 -2.54 35.32 -7.90
N ARG A 101 -3.14 36.23 -8.67
CA ARG A 101 -3.59 37.57 -8.22
C ARG A 101 -5.07 37.62 -7.83
N LEU A 102 -5.79 36.52 -7.96
CA LEU A 102 -7.19 36.46 -7.55
C LEU A 102 -7.29 36.50 -6.02
N GLN A 103 -8.17 37.36 -5.49
CA GLN A 103 -8.35 37.52 -4.03
C GLN A 103 -8.96 36.27 -3.36
N GLN A 104 -9.63 35.41 -4.13
CA GLN A 104 -10.12 34.11 -3.68
C GLN A 104 -9.78 33.02 -4.71
N PRO A 105 -9.43 31.81 -4.25
CA PRO A 105 -9.17 30.68 -5.14
C PRO A 105 -10.44 30.26 -5.87
N VAL A 106 -10.30 30.00 -7.17
CA VAL A 106 -11.37 29.56 -8.06
C VAL A 106 -11.87 28.18 -7.62
N LYS A 107 -13.19 28.02 -7.45
CA LYS A 107 -13.80 26.74 -7.07
C LYS A 107 -14.39 26.03 -8.29
N LEU A 108 -14.24 24.71 -8.31
CA LEU A 108 -14.96 23.83 -9.24
C LEU A 108 -16.36 23.57 -8.69
N LYS A 109 -17.40 23.60 -9.54
CA LYS A 109 -18.78 23.31 -9.12
C LYS A 109 -18.86 21.88 -8.56
N SER A 110 -19.38 21.71 -7.35
CA SER A 110 -19.59 20.39 -6.74
C SER A 110 -20.81 19.70 -7.31
N GLU A 111 -20.68 18.40 -7.62
CA GLU A 111 -21.75 17.53 -8.10
C GLU A 111 -22.81 17.28 -7.01
N SER A 112 -23.78 18.17 -6.88
CA SER A 112 -25.02 17.87 -6.15
C SER A 112 -26.16 18.74 -6.66
N GLU A 113 -26.68 18.41 -7.85
CA GLU A 113 -28.02 18.81 -8.31
C GLU A 113 -28.31 18.10 -9.65
N THR A 114 -28.86 16.88 -9.60
CA THR A 114 -29.60 16.29 -10.74
C THR A 114 -30.91 15.65 -10.24
N PRO A 115 -32.03 15.77 -10.98
CA PRO A 115 -33.37 15.39 -10.51
C PRO A 115 -33.69 13.89 -10.72
N PRO A 116 -34.72 13.33 -10.04
CA PRO A 116 -34.92 11.88 -9.99
C PRO A 116 -35.60 11.31 -11.24
N VAL A 117 -35.22 10.08 -11.61
CA VAL A 117 -35.80 9.27 -12.70
C VAL A 117 -36.84 8.29 -12.12
N PRO A 118 -37.95 7.96 -12.82
CA PRO A 118 -39.11 7.27 -12.24
C PRO A 118 -38.95 5.74 -12.17
N SER A 119 -39.66 5.14 -11.22
CA SER A 119 -39.69 3.71 -10.91
C SER A 119 -40.47 2.86 -11.94
N ALA A 120 -39.93 1.67 -12.26
CA ALA A 120 -40.61 0.64 -13.02
C ALA A 120 -41.04 -0.53 -12.10
N ARG A 121 -42.25 -1.01 -12.37
CA ARG A 121 -43.07 -1.96 -11.59
C ARG A 121 -42.51 -3.38 -11.57
N THR A 122 -42.74 -4.05 -10.44
CA THR A 122 -42.61 -5.49 -10.20
C THR A 122 -43.86 -6.26 -10.65
N GLU A 123 -43.67 -7.44 -11.24
CA GLU A 123 -44.61 -8.57 -11.17
C GLU A 123 -43.83 -9.92 -11.13
N PRO A 124 -44.43 -11.00 -10.59
CA PRO A 124 -43.71 -12.11 -9.98
C PRO A 124 -43.74 -13.42 -10.79
N GLY A 125 -42.78 -14.32 -10.53
CA GLY A 125 -42.96 -15.75 -10.81
C GLY A 125 -41.67 -16.56 -11.02
N GLY A 126 -41.55 -17.66 -10.26
CA GLY A 126 -40.80 -18.85 -10.67
C GLY A 126 -39.70 -19.31 -9.71
N GLU A 127 -40.07 -20.14 -8.72
CA GLU A 127 -39.13 -21.01 -8.00
C GLU A 127 -38.57 -22.09 -8.95
N GLN A 128 -37.24 -22.25 -9.00
CA GLN A 128 -36.59 -23.45 -9.52
C GLN A 128 -35.42 -23.86 -8.62
N GLU A 129 -35.42 -25.14 -8.27
CA GLU A 129 -34.45 -25.84 -7.41
C GLU A 129 -33.02 -25.76 -7.94
N LEU A 130 -32.08 -25.43 -7.05
CA LEU A 130 -30.64 -25.47 -7.30
C LEU A 130 -30.10 -26.89 -7.08
N THR A 131 -29.56 -27.51 -8.13
CA THR A 131 -28.72 -28.71 -8.04
C THR A 131 -27.25 -28.31 -8.03
N THR A 132 -26.46 -28.95 -7.16
CA THR A 132 -25.04 -28.69 -6.89
C THR A 132 -24.11 -29.19 -8.02
N PRO A 133 -23.15 -28.38 -8.53
CA PRO A 133 -22.12 -28.86 -9.45
C PRO A 133 -20.75 -28.94 -8.76
N SER A 134 -20.39 -30.11 -8.21
CA SER A 134 -19.05 -30.36 -7.62
C SER A 134 -18.07 -31.09 -8.56
N GLU A 135 -18.52 -31.61 -9.70
CA GLU A 135 -17.68 -32.45 -10.58
C GLU A 135 -17.24 -31.77 -11.88
N THR A 136 -17.79 -30.61 -12.22
CA THR A 136 -17.49 -29.87 -13.46
C THR A 136 -16.26 -28.95 -13.35
N LEU A 137 -15.84 -28.62 -12.13
CA LEU A 137 -14.70 -27.74 -11.83
C LEU A 137 -13.33 -28.44 -11.92
N SER A 138 -13.24 -29.75 -11.67
CA SER A 138 -11.95 -30.45 -11.72
C SER A 138 -11.47 -30.67 -13.16
N ARG A 139 -12.38 -31.09 -14.06
CA ARG A 139 -12.09 -31.33 -15.49
C ARG A 139 -11.76 -30.06 -16.29
N THR A 140 -12.23 -28.90 -15.85
CA THR A 140 -11.92 -27.60 -16.48
C THR A 140 -10.54 -27.10 -16.06
N SER A 141 -10.07 -27.43 -14.85
CA SER A 141 -8.73 -27.05 -14.38
C SER A 141 -7.59 -27.79 -15.10
N GLU A 142 -7.69 -29.11 -15.30
CA GLU A 142 -6.64 -29.89 -15.97
C GLU A 142 -6.51 -29.55 -17.46
N LYS A 143 -7.63 -29.20 -18.10
CA LYS A 143 -7.63 -28.75 -19.50
C LYS A 143 -7.03 -27.35 -19.63
N ALA A 144 -7.34 -26.45 -18.70
CA ALA A 144 -6.72 -25.13 -18.64
C ALA A 144 -5.22 -25.20 -18.32
N GLU A 145 -4.79 -26.08 -17.40
CA GLU A 145 -3.37 -26.30 -17.08
C GLU A 145 -2.59 -26.85 -18.28
N ARG A 146 -3.18 -27.74 -19.10
CA ARG A 146 -2.57 -28.23 -20.36
C ARG A 146 -2.50 -27.15 -21.43
N GLU A 147 -3.56 -26.36 -21.64
CA GLU A 147 -3.57 -25.27 -22.62
C GLU A 147 -2.58 -24.16 -22.22
N VAL A 148 -2.43 -23.86 -20.92
CA VAL A 148 -1.43 -22.93 -20.39
C VAL A 148 -0.01 -23.47 -20.59
N ALA A 149 0.23 -24.77 -20.39
CA ALA A 149 1.55 -25.37 -20.64
C ALA A 149 1.92 -25.35 -22.14
N GLU A 150 0.94 -25.53 -23.03
CA GLU A 150 1.13 -25.50 -24.48
C GLU A 150 1.34 -24.07 -25.01
N LEU A 151 0.72 -23.07 -24.37
CA LEU A 151 0.94 -21.64 -24.61
C LEU A 151 2.28 -21.15 -24.02
N ALA A 152 2.69 -21.68 -22.87
CA ALA A 152 3.99 -21.39 -22.25
C ALA A 152 5.16 -21.78 -23.17
N ALA A 153 5.01 -22.86 -23.95
CA ALA A 153 6.00 -23.29 -24.95
C ALA A 153 6.16 -22.31 -26.14
N LYS A 154 5.25 -21.35 -26.32
CA LYS A 154 5.32 -20.27 -27.33
C LYS A 154 5.76 -18.92 -26.75
N SER A 155 6.17 -18.88 -25.49
CA SER A 155 6.57 -17.65 -24.80
C SER A 155 7.99 -17.21 -25.21
N ILE A 156 8.17 -15.92 -25.52
CA ILE A 156 9.50 -15.33 -25.69
C ILE A 156 9.95 -14.77 -24.35
N HIS A 157 11.12 -15.22 -23.88
CA HIS A 157 11.82 -14.59 -22.76
C HIS A 157 12.42 -13.25 -23.24
N VAL A 158 11.97 -12.14 -22.64
CA VAL A 158 12.55 -10.83 -22.92
C VAL A 158 13.85 -10.71 -22.11
N GLU A 159 15.01 -10.80 -22.77
CA GLU A 159 16.31 -10.61 -22.13
C GLU A 159 16.66 -9.12 -21.95
N PRO A 160 17.00 -8.64 -20.74
CA PRO A 160 17.53 -7.28 -20.56
C PRO A 160 19.06 -7.23 -20.61
N ARG A 161 19.67 -6.89 -21.75
CA ARG A 161 21.11 -6.49 -21.78
C ARG A 161 21.31 -5.22 -20.91
N ALA A 162 22.35 -5.18 -20.07
CA ALA A 162 22.60 -4.09 -19.11
C ALA A 162 23.20 -2.81 -19.74
N PRO A 163 23.03 -1.61 -19.12
CA PRO A 163 21.83 -1.02 -18.52
C PRO A 163 21.42 0.33 -19.19
N PRO A 164 20.17 0.81 -19.00
CA PRO A 164 19.95 2.08 -18.27
C PRO A 164 18.67 2.06 -17.37
N PRO A 165 18.38 3.10 -16.56
CA PRO A 165 17.44 3.04 -15.42
C PRO A 165 15.99 3.34 -15.85
N LEU A 166 15.45 2.56 -16.79
CA LEU A 166 14.04 2.66 -17.18
C LEU A 166 13.35 1.29 -17.05
N PRO A 167 12.15 1.24 -16.44
CA PRO A 167 11.36 0.01 -16.34
C PRO A 167 11.02 -0.54 -17.75
N PRO A 168 10.71 -1.86 -17.88
CA PRO A 168 10.60 -2.62 -19.14
C PRO A 168 9.44 -2.24 -20.10
N ARG A 169 8.95 -1.00 -20.02
CA ARG A 169 7.75 -0.45 -20.69
C ARG A 169 7.76 -0.49 -22.22
N PRO A 170 8.86 -0.20 -22.95
CA PRO A 170 8.81 -0.15 -24.42
C PRO A 170 8.61 -1.55 -25.04
N HIS A 171 9.24 -2.58 -24.47
CA HIS A 171 9.13 -3.95 -24.96
C HIS A 171 7.73 -4.54 -24.77
N ALA A 172 7.08 -4.24 -23.64
CA ALA A 172 5.71 -4.73 -23.38
C ALA A 172 4.69 -4.13 -24.36
N SER A 173 4.81 -2.84 -24.68
CA SER A 173 3.89 -2.19 -25.63
C SER A 173 4.07 -2.71 -27.05
N GLN A 174 5.34 -2.86 -27.47
CA GLN A 174 5.66 -3.42 -28.78
C GLN A 174 5.15 -4.85 -28.90
N ALA A 175 5.37 -5.70 -27.90
CA ALA A 175 4.87 -7.07 -27.91
C ALA A 175 3.35 -7.13 -28.10
N VAL A 176 2.60 -6.23 -27.47
CA VAL A 176 1.14 -6.15 -27.68
C VAL A 176 0.79 -5.75 -29.12
N ASP A 177 1.54 -4.81 -29.71
CA ASP A 177 1.33 -4.37 -31.09
C ASP A 177 1.69 -5.47 -32.09
N ASP A 178 2.71 -6.27 -31.78
CA ASP A 178 3.11 -7.47 -32.51
C ASP A 178 2.09 -8.64 -32.36
N GLY A 179 1.00 -8.42 -31.61
CA GLY A 179 -0.09 -9.37 -31.45
C GLY A 179 0.12 -10.40 -30.34
N ILE A 180 1.18 -10.28 -29.53
CA ILE A 180 1.45 -11.19 -28.41
C ILE A 180 0.32 -11.08 -27.36
N LYS A 181 -0.15 -12.24 -26.90
CA LYS A 181 -1.28 -12.36 -25.97
C LYS A 181 -0.89 -12.62 -24.53
N ILE A 182 0.35 -13.02 -24.28
CA ILE A 182 0.87 -13.31 -22.95
C ILE A 182 2.25 -12.67 -22.80
N ILE A 183 2.41 -11.85 -21.78
CA ILE A 183 3.70 -11.29 -21.36
C ILE A 183 4.07 -11.93 -20.04
N VAL A 184 5.27 -12.51 -19.97
CA VAL A 184 5.84 -13.06 -18.75
C VAL A 184 6.94 -12.12 -18.27
N LEU A 185 6.75 -11.52 -17.10
CA LEU A 185 7.79 -10.78 -16.39
C LEU A 185 8.56 -11.78 -15.54
N SER A 186 9.85 -11.98 -15.83
CA SER A 186 10.66 -13.01 -15.16
C SER A 186 11.96 -12.43 -14.60
N ASP A 187 12.28 -12.79 -13.36
CA ASP A 187 13.57 -12.50 -12.72
C ASP A 187 14.54 -13.71 -12.75
N ARG A 188 14.19 -14.79 -13.46
CA ARG A 188 15.00 -16.03 -13.56
C ARG A 188 16.43 -15.83 -14.02
N GLN A 189 16.68 -14.80 -14.82
CA GLN A 189 18.00 -14.53 -15.39
C GLN A 189 18.89 -13.70 -14.44
N THR A 190 18.52 -13.58 -13.15
CA THR A 190 19.37 -13.04 -12.10
C THR A 190 20.70 -13.79 -12.04
N GLY A 191 21.80 -13.05 -11.91
CA GLY A 191 23.15 -13.61 -11.91
C GLY A 191 24.19 -12.62 -11.40
N PRO A 192 25.47 -12.98 -11.35
CA PRO A 192 26.50 -12.11 -10.76
C PRO A 192 26.66 -10.74 -11.45
N GLN A 193 26.21 -10.61 -12.71
CA GLN A 193 26.25 -9.36 -13.48
C GLN A 193 24.84 -8.77 -13.73
N ARG A 194 23.78 -9.38 -13.17
CA ARG A 194 22.41 -8.91 -13.37
C ARG A 194 21.63 -8.94 -12.06
N VAL A 195 21.31 -7.74 -11.60
CA VAL A 195 20.46 -7.49 -10.43
C VAL A 195 18.99 -7.61 -10.85
N PRO A 196 18.15 -8.33 -10.09
CA PRO A 196 16.72 -8.39 -10.36
C PRO A 196 16.08 -7.04 -10.09
N LEU A 197 15.04 -6.71 -10.87
CA LEU A 197 14.10 -5.66 -10.51
C LEU A 197 13.03 -6.27 -9.60
N SER A 198 12.57 -5.52 -8.59
CA SER A 198 11.44 -5.96 -7.77
C SER A 198 10.26 -6.37 -8.66
N ALA A 199 9.75 -7.58 -8.43
CA ALA A 199 8.67 -8.15 -9.25
C ALA A 199 7.39 -7.31 -9.18
N LEU A 200 7.13 -6.71 -8.01
CA LEU A 200 5.99 -5.83 -7.79
C LEU A 200 6.13 -4.50 -8.55
N VAL A 201 7.31 -3.88 -8.49
CA VAL A 201 7.60 -2.62 -9.21
C VAL A 201 7.52 -2.84 -10.73
N ALA A 202 8.05 -3.97 -11.21
CA ALA A 202 7.97 -4.38 -12.61
C ALA A 202 6.51 -4.62 -13.05
N CYS A 203 5.77 -5.41 -12.27
CA CYS A 203 4.37 -5.74 -12.54
C CYS A 203 3.49 -4.48 -12.57
N GLY A 204 3.53 -3.67 -11.53
CA GLY A 204 2.76 -2.43 -11.43
C GLY A 204 3.15 -1.44 -12.54
N GLY A 205 4.44 -1.25 -12.79
CA GLY A 205 4.94 -0.36 -13.84
C GLY A 205 4.48 -0.75 -15.25
N VAL A 206 4.47 -2.05 -15.57
CA VAL A 206 3.96 -2.56 -16.86
C VAL A 206 2.44 -2.48 -16.91
N HIS A 207 1.75 -2.88 -15.84
CA HIS A 207 0.30 -2.84 -15.75
C HIS A 207 -0.24 -1.43 -16.00
N HIS A 208 0.26 -0.44 -15.25
CA HIS A 208 -0.17 0.95 -15.37
C HIS A 208 0.15 1.56 -16.72
N HIS A 209 1.36 1.28 -17.25
CA HIS A 209 1.74 1.72 -18.59
C HIS A 209 0.78 1.17 -19.65
N LEU A 210 0.46 -0.13 -19.62
CA LEU A 210 -0.47 -0.75 -20.56
C LEU A 210 -1.91 -0.24 -20.39
N VAL A 211 -2.34 0.09 -19.17
CA VAL A 211 -3.67 0.69 -18.91
C VAL A 211 -3.75 2.09 -19.54
N GLN A 212 -2.76 2.95 -19.28
CA GLN A 212 -2.70 4.30 -19.84
C GLN A 212 -2.75 4.31 -21.37
N HIS A 213 -2.13 3.31 -22.01
CA HIS A 213 -2.11 3.17 -23.47
C HIS A 213 -3.27 2.32 -24.03
N LYS A 214 -4.29 1.97 -23.23
CA LYS A 214 -5.45 1.16 -23.64
C LYS A 214 -5.07 -0.22 -24.24
N LYS A 215 -3.93 -0.76 -23.82
CA LYS A 215 -3.37 -2.04 -24.30
C LYS A 215 -3.54 -3.18 -23.30
N ARG A 216 -3.79 -2.89 -22.01
CA ARG A 216 -3.87 -3.91 -20.94
C ARG A 216 -4.91 -5.01 -21.19
N ALA A 217 -6.03 -4.69 -21.84
CA ALA A 217 -7.09 -5.65 -22.15
C ALA A 217 -6.72 -6.66 -23.25
N LYS A 218 -5.64 -6.41 -24.02
CA LYS A 218 -5.23 -7.24 -25.16
C LYS A 218 -4.30 -8.38 -24.78
N VAL A 219 -3.82 -8.41 -23.52
CA VAL A 219 -2.71 -9.27 -23.09
C VAL A 219 -2.91 -9.76 -21.66
N ALA A 220 -2.47 -10.98 -21.38
CA ALA A 220 -2.31 -11.51 -20.03
C ALA A 220 -0.91 -11.19 -19.50
N LEU A 221 -0.81 -10.74 -18.24
CA LEU A 221 0.43 -10.41 -17.58
C LEU A 221 0.75 -11.46 -16.51
N MET A 222 1.70 -12.33 -16.79
CA MET A 222 2.18 -13.35 -15.85
C MET A 222 3.47 -12.88 -15.18
N VAL A 223 3.64 -13.21 -13.90
CA VAL A 223 4.85 -12.88 -13.14
C VAL A 223 5.52 -14.17 -12.69
N GLU A 224 6.73 -14.42 -13.16
CA GLU A 224 7.60 -15.49 -12.69
C GLU A 224 8.67 -14.86 -11.80
N THR A 225 8.69 -15.19 -10.51
CA THR A 225 9.56 -14.47 -9.57
C THR A 225 10.15 -15.35 -8.47
N ALA A 226 11.36 -15.01 -8.08
CA ALA A 226 12.03 -15.51 -6.89
C ALA A 226 11.60 -14.83 -5.58
N GLU A 227 11.02 -13.62 -5.63
CA GLU A 227 10.71 -12.79 -4.46
C GLU A 227 9.41 -13.21 -3.76
N ALA A 228 8.41 -13.67 -4.53
CA ALA A 228 7.11 -14.03 -3.99
C ALA A 228 7.19 -15.35 -3.21
N ARG A 229 6.87 -15.28 -1.92
CA ARG A 229 6.91 -16.42 -0.98
C ARG A 229 5.78 -16.42 0.05
N GLU A 230 5.24 -15.23 0.35
CA GLU A 230 4.16 -15.03 1.31
C GLU A 230 2.85 -14.66 0.61
N VAL A 231 1.74 -14.93 1.28
CA VAL A 231 0.39 -14.59 0.82
C VAL A 231 0.29 -13.10 0.47
N HIS A 232 0.94 -12.22 1.25
CA HIS A 232 0.92 -10.78 0.99
C HIS A 232 1.60 -10.43 -0.35
N HIS A 233 2.73 -11.05 -0.70
CA HIS A 233 3.40 -10.82 -1.99
C HIS A 233 2.49 -11.19 -3.17
N LEU A 234 1.79 -12.32 -3.06
CA LEU A 234 0.84 -12.77 -4.08
C LEU A 234 -0.34 -11.79 -4.20
N CYS A 235 -0.91 -11.37 -3.07
CA CYS A 235 -2.01 -10.41 -3.03
C CYS A 235 -1.61 -9.06 -3.62
N MET A 236 -0.38 -8.59 -3.38
CA MET A 236 0.16 -7.38 -3.98
C MET A 236 0.29 -7.52 -5.50
N LEU A 237 0.93 -8.59 -5.98
CA LEU A 237 1.10 -8.82 -7.42
C LEU A 237 -0.25 -8.88 -8.16
N VAL A 238 -1.24 -9.61 -7.63
CA VAL A 238 -2.60 -9.63 -8.22
C VAL A 238 -3.25 -8.26 -8.12
N GLY A 239 -3.18 -7.60 -6.96
CA GLY A 239 -3.78 -6.29 -6.73
C GLY A 239 -3.21 -5.18 -7.61
N TYR A 240 -1.99 -5.34 -8.10
CA TYR A 240 -1.32 -4.44 -9.05
C TYR A 240 -1.25 -4.98 -10.48
N GLY A 241 -2.03 -6.02 -10.80
CA GLY A 241 -2.39 -6.36 -12.18
C GLY A 241 -1.79 -7.64 -12.75
N ALA A 242 -1.17 -8.51 -11.95
CA ALA A 242 -0.79 -9.86 -12.40
C ALA A 242 -2.04 -10.73 -12.65
N ASP A 243 -2.06 -11.44 -13.78
CA ASP A 243 -3.08 -12.44 -14.11
C ASP A 243 -2.70 -13.84 -13.59
N ALA A 244 -1.41 -14.14 -13.48
CA ALA A 244 -0.89 -15.36 -12.88
C ALA A 244 0.49 -15.13 -12.27
N ILE A 245 0.83 -15.93 -11.27
CA ILE A 245 2.10 -15.82 -10.53
C ILE A 245 2.75 -17.21 -10.43
N CYS A 246 4.03 -17.30 -10.81
CA CYS A 246 4.89 -18.45 -10.63
C CYS A 246 6.00 -18.11 -9.62
N PRO A 247 5.79 -18.40 -8.32
CA PRO A 247 6.79 -18.17 -7.27
C PRO A 247 7.85 -19.29 -7.28
N TYR A 248 8.67 -19.35 -8.33
CA TYR A 248 9.49 -20.53 -8.61
C TYR A 248 10.52 -20.83 -7.51
N LEU A 249 11.16 -19.80 -6.93
CA LEU A 249 12.20 -20.02 -5.92
C LEU A 249 11.61 -20.57 -4.60
N ALA A 250 10.39 -20.15 -4.24
CA ALA A 250 9.69 -20.72 -3.10
C ALA A 250 9.38 -22.21 -3.33
N MET A 251 8.95 -22.59 -4.54
CA MET A 251 8.73 -23.98 -4.91
C MET A 251 10.05 -24.79 -4.93
N GLU A 252 11.13 -24.23 -5.46
CA GLU A 252 12.46 -24.85 -5.46
C GLU A 252 13.01 -25.03 -4.04
N ALA A 253 12.75 -24.09 -3.13
CA ALA A 253 13.09 -24.19 -1.72
C ALA A 253 12.35 -25.36 -1.05
N ILE A 254 11.05 -25.54 -1.34
CA ILE A 254 10.27 -26.69 -0.87
C ILE A 254 10.86 -28.01 -1.41
N MET A 255 11.22 -28.05 -2.70
CA MET A 255 11.87 -29.21 -3.32
C MET A 255 13.22 -29.51 -2.67
N LYS A 256 13.99 -28.49 -2.29
CA LYS A 256 15.25 -28.65 -1.55
C LYS A 256 15.02 -29.25 -0.16
N VAL A 257 14.09 -28.70 0.62
CA VAL A 257 13.73 -29.21 1.96
C VAL A 257 13.31 -30.68 1.90
N HIS A 258 12.56 -31.07 0.86
CA HIS A 258 12.21 -32.47 0.61
C HIS A 258 13.43 -33.34 0.30
N ARG A 259 14.29 -32.92 -0.63
CA ARG A 259 15.53 -33.65 -1.02
C ARG A 259 16.50 -33.84 0.16
N GLU A 260 16.56 -32.88 1.08
CA GLU A 260 17.44 -32.93 2.25
C GLU A 260 16.82 -33.69 3.43
N GLY A 261 15.58 -34.19 3.32
CA GLY A 261 14.93 -34.98 4.36
C GLY A 261 14.60 -34.20 5.63
N LEU A 262 14.41 -32.88 5.54
CA LEU A 262 14.18 -32.00 6.70
C LEU A 262 12.73 -31.99 7.21
N LEU A 263 11.86 -32.81 6.63
CA LEU A 263 10.43 -32.86 6.95
C LEU A 263 10.18 -33.76 8.16
N ARG A 264 9.37 -33.28 9.12
CA ARG A 264 8.93 -34.10 10.27
C ARG A 264 8.05 -35.29 9.88
N LYS A 265 7.36 -35.20 8.74
CA LYS A 265 6.47 -36.23 8.20
C LYS A 265 6.88 -36.54 6.78
N GLU A 266 6.91 -37.82 6.40
CA GLU A 266 7.11 -38.22 5.01
C GLU A 266 5.89 -37.82 4.18
N LEU A 267 6.11 -36.90 3.24
CA LEU A 267 5.12 -36.44 2.28
C LEU A 267 5.74 -36.50 0.89
N SER A 268 4.94 -36.88 -0.12
CA SER A 268 5.40 -36.81 -1.51
C SER A 268 5.62 -35.35 -1.92
N LEU A 269 6.50 -35.15 -2.89
CA LEU A 269 6.75 -33.82 -3.42
C LEU A 269 5.48 -33.18 -4.01
N GLU A 270 4.64 -33.94 -4.70
CA GLU A 270 3.38 -33.39 -5.23
C GLU A 270 2.47 -32.89 -4.10
N LYS A 271 2.44 -33.61 -2.97
CA LYS A 271 1.64 -33.21 -1.82
C LYS A 271 2.15 -31.93 -1.19
N LEU A 272 3.47 -31.73 -1.12
CA LEU A 272 4.07 -30.50 -0.60
C LEU A 272 3.72 -29.28 -1.46
N ILE A 273 3.89 -29.40 -2.79
CA ILE A 273 3.54 -28.34 -3.73
C ILE A 273 2.03 -28.05 -3.71
N TYR A 274 1.20 -29.09 -3.64
CA TYR A 274 -0.25 -28.93 -3.47
C TYR A 274 -0.60 -28.18 -2.18
N ASN A 275 0.01 -28.55 -1.05
CA ASN A 275 -0.26 -27.88 0.23
C ASN A 275 0.17 -26.40 0.20
N PHE A 276 1.30 -26.09 -0.44
CA PHE A 276 1.75 -24.71 -0.64
C PHE A 276 0.75 -23.91 -1.49
N ARG A 277 0.31 -24.45 -2.63
CA ARG A 277 -0.73 -23.82 -3.47
C ARG A 277 -2.01 -23.59 -2.68
N LYS A 278 -2.50 -24.62 -1.99
CA LYS A 278 -3.71 -24.55 -1.17
C LYS A 278 -3.60 -23.47 -0.09
N ALA A 279 -2.47 -23.38 0.60
CA ALA A 279 -2.25 -22.36 1.63
C ALA A 279 -2.22 -20.94 1.03
N CYS A 280 -1.66 -20.78 -0.17
CA CYS A 280 -1.70 -19.52 -0.90
C CYS A 280 -3.14 -19.14 -1.31
N ASP A 281 -3.91 -20.09 -1.84
CA ASP A 281 -5.30 -19.89 -2.25
C ASP A 281 -6.17 -19.47 -1.07
N GLU A 282 -6.13 -20.22 0.04
CA GLU A 282 -6.84 -19.89 1.28
C GLU A 282 -6.39 -18.55 1.87
N GLY A 283 -5.09 -18.24 1.77
CA GLY A 283 -4.52 -16.96 2.18
C GLY A 283 -5.06 -15.79 1.38
N ILE A 284 -5.12 -15.90 0.05
CA ILE A 284 -5.67 -14.87 -0.84
C ILE A 284 -7.16 -14.66 -0.53
N LEU A 285 -7.93 -15.73 -0.38
CA LEU A 285 -9.35 -15.66 0.03
C LEU A 285 -9.51 -14.96 1.38
N LYS A 286 -8.62 -15.22 2.34
CA LYS A 286 -8.61 -14.54 3.65
C LYS A 286 -8.31 -13.05 3.52
N VAL A 287 -7.40 -12.63 2.63
CA VAL A 287 -7.10 -11.20 2.43
C VAL A 287 -8.27 -10.49 1.73
N MET A 288 -8.84 -11.10 0.71
CA MET A 288 -10.01 -10.56 -0.01
C MET A 288 -11.22 -10.38 0.92
N SER A 289 -11.46 -11.35 1.81
CA SER A 289 -12.60 -11.30 2.73
C SER A 289 -12.50 -10.18 3.77
N LYS A 290 -11.30 -9.70 4.11
CA LYS A 290 -11.11 -8.53 5.00
C LYS A 290 -11.80 -7.27 4.48
N MET A 291 -11.96 -7.16 3.17
CA MET A 291 -12.59 -6.03 2.48
C MET A 291 -13.95 -6.40 1.87
N GLY A 292 -14.47 -7.60 2.16
CA GLY A 292 -15.73 -8.10 1.63
C GLY A 292 -15.71 -8.43 0.13
N ILE A 293 -14.53 -8.64 -0.46
CA ILE A 293 -14.39 -8.95 -1.89
C ILE A 293 -14.56 -10.46 -2.11
N SER A 294 -15.50 -10.86 -2.96
CA SER A 294 -15.82 -12.29 -3.19
C SER A 294 -15.21 -12.90 -4.45
N THR A 295 -14.68 -12.09 -5.39
CA THR A 295 -14.12 -12.60 -6.65
C THR A 295 -12.71 -12.09 -6.90
N LEU A 296 -11.82 -12.98 -7.33
CA LEU A 296 -10.44 -12.63 -7.66
C LEU A 296 -10.37 -11.63 -8.82
N GLN A 297 -11.30 -11.72 -9.76
CA GLN A 297 -11.38 -10.82 -10.90
C GLN A 297 -11.62 -9.37 -10.48
N SER A 298 -12.45 -9.12 -9.45
CA SER A 298 -12.67 -7.78 -8.91
C SER A 298 -11.52 -7.31 -8.03
N TYR A 299 -10.76 -8.23 -7.42
CA TYR A 299 -9.59 -7.90 -6.63
C TYR A 299 -8.38 -7.50 -7.49
N LYS A 300 -8.25 -8.12 -8.68
CA LYS A 300 -7.14 -7.87 -9.60
C LYS A 300 -7.12 -6.43 -10.09
N GLY A 301 -5.99 -5.74 -9.89
CA GLY A 301 -5.83 -4.34 -10.28
C GLY A 301 -6.61 -3.34 -9.42
N ALA A 302 -7.30 -3.78 -8.36
CA ALA A 302 -8.12 -2.91 -7.53
C ALA A 302 -7.32 -2.11 -6.49
N GLN A 303 -6.03 -2.42 -6.28
CA GLN A 303 -5.13 -1.68 -5.41
C GLN A 303 -5.66 -1.46 -3.98
N ILE A 304 -6.12 -2.53 -3.34
CA ILE A 304 -6.69 -2.48 -1.99
C ILE A 304 -5.57 -2.43 -0.92
N PHE A 305 -4.69 -1.44 -1.05
CA PHE A 305 -3.48 -1.26 -0.26
C PHE A 305 -3.21 0.23 0.00
N ASP A 306 -2.50 0.52 1.09
CA ASP A 306 -1.98 1.85 1.42
C ASP A 306 -0.45 1.76 1.45
N ALA A 307 0.24 2.69 0.78
CA ALA A 307 1.69 2.68 0.68
C ALA A 307 2.29 3.57 1.76
N LEU A 308 3.07 2.98 2.66
CA LEU A 308 3.80 3.71 3.69
C LEU A 308 5.29 3.76 3.35
N GLY A 309 5.86 4.96 3.24
CA GLY A 309 7.29 5.16 3.03
C GLY A 309 7.77 5.06 1.58
N LEU A 310 6.90 5.23 0.59
CA LEU A 310 7.28 5.30 -0.83
C LEU A 310 7.14 6.74 -1.35
N HIS A 311 8.11 7.21 -2.13
CA HIS A 311 8.04 8.53 -2.74
C HIS A 311 6.99 8.59 -3.86
N GLN A 312 6.42 9.77 -4.09
CA GLN A 312 5.39 9.99 -5.11
C GLN A 312 5.84 9.56 -6.51
N ASP A 313 7.12 9.74 -6.83
CA ASP A 313 7.68 9.32 -8.12
C ASP A 313 7.51 7.82 -8.41
N VAL A 314 7.60 6.99 -7.37
CA VAL A 314 7.40 5.52 -7.46
C VAL A 314 5.92 5.21 -7.61
N ILE A 315 5.08 5.86 -6.80
CA ILE A 315 3.62 5.72 -6.83
C ILE A 315 3.08 6.07 -8.21
N ASP A 316 3.41 7.26 -8.74
CA ASP A 316 2.92 7.75 -10.05
C ASP A 316 3.34 6.87 -11.23
N LYS A 317 4.41 6.10 -11.07
CA LYS A 317 5.00 5.29 -12.13
C LYS A 317 4.60 3.82 -12.07
N CYS A 318 4.38 3.28 -10.88
CA CYS A 318 4.21 1.84 -10.67
C CYS A 318 2.92 1.49 -9.92
N PHE A 319 2.34 2.41 -9.17
CA PHE A 319 1.22 2.17 -8.27
C PHE A 319 0.22 3.35 -8.34
N CYS A 320 -0.14 3.76 -9.56
CA CYS A 320 -0.89 5.01 -9.76
C CYS A 320 -2.21 4.95 -8.97
N ASN A 321 -2.54 6.03 -8.25
CA ASN A 321 -3.70 6.19 -7.37
C ASN A 321 -3.63 5.47 -6.01
N THR A 322 -2.55 4.75 -5.69
CA THR A 322 -2.33 4.25 -4.33
C THR A 322 -2.02 5.42 -3.39
N ALA A 323 -2.68 5.48 -2.23
CA ALA A 323 -2.40 6.49 -1.22
C ALA A 323 -0.97 6.32 -0.66
N SER A 324 -0.24 7.44 -0.51
CA SER A 324 1.05 7.45 0.18
C SER A 324 1.24 8.74 0.96
N ARG A 325 0.74 8.73 2.20
CA ARG A 325 0.68 9.93 3.06
C ARG A 325 2.02 10.28 3.71
N VAL A 326 2.82 9.26 4.00
CA VAL A 326 4.20 9.41 4.48
C VAL A 326 5.10 8.94 3.35
N GLN A 327 5.68 9.89 2.64
CA GLN A 327 6.60 9.60 1.54
C GLN A 327 7.94 9.07 2.06
N GLY A 328 8.75 8.49 1.18
CA GLY A 328 10.05 7.93 1.57
C GLY A 328 10.89 7.51 0.38
N ALA A 329 11.09 6.20 0.24
CA ALA A 329 12.00 5.60 -0.73
C ALA A 329 11.70 5.99 -2.18
N THR A 330 12.71 6.50 -2.87
CA THR A 330 12.71 6.75 -4.33
C THR A 330 13.21 5.51 -5.08
N PHE A 331 13.16 5.52 -6.41
CA PHE A 331 13.77 4.45 -7.21
C PHE A 331 15.27 4.25 -6.93
N GLU A 332 15.98 5.32 -6.56
CA GLU A 332 17.41 5.25 -6.25
C GLU A 332 17.65 4.45 -4.98
N LEU A 333 16.87 4.71 -3.92
CA LEU A 333 16.94 3.95 -2.67
C LEU A 333 16.53 2.49 -2.87
N LEU A 334 15.44 2.24 -3.62
CA LEU A 334 15.02 0.88 -3.95
C LEU A 334 16.10 0.12 -4.76
N ALA A 335 16.82 0.82 -5.65
CA ALA A 335 17.92 0.23 -6.39
C ALA A 335 19.13 -0.06 -5.48
N MET A 336 19.44 0.83 -4.52
CA MET A 336 20.49 0.60 -3.53
C MET A 336 20.21 -0.64 -2.69
N ASP A 337 18.98 -0.82 -2.21
CA ASP A 337 18.57 -2.02 -1.48
C ASP A 337 18.74 -3.28 -2.35
N ALA A 338 18.31 -3.22 -3.62
CA ALA A 338 18.49 -4.33 -4.55
C ALA A 338 19.98 -4.66 -4.80
N PHE A 339 20.85 -3.66 -4.89
CA PHE A 339 22.30 -3.87 -4.99
C PHE A 339 22.89 -4.49 -3.72
N GLU A 340 22.43 -4.08 -2.54
CA GLU A 340 22.90 -4.65 -1.28
C GLU A 340 22.48 -6.12 -1.14
N PHE A 341 21.22 -6.45 -1.45
CA PHE A 341 20.76 -7.84 -1.49
C PHE A 341 21.53 -8.67 -2.52
N HIS A 342 21.81 -8.09 -3.68
CA HIS A 342 22.57 -8.75 -4.74
C HIS A 342 24.01 -9.03 -4.33
N GLU A 343 24.71 -8.07 -3.71
CA GLU A 343 26.07 -8.26 -3.20
C GLU A 343 26.12 -9.33 -2.10
N ARG A 344 25.06 -9.48 -1.28
CA ARG A 344 24.97 -10.59 -0.32
C ARG A 344 24.85 -11.96 -1.01
N GLY A 345 24.13 -12.03 -2.13
CA GLY A 345 23.96 -13.27 -2.92
C GLY A 345 25.13 -13.59 -3.86
N TYR A 346 25.80 -12.55 -4.36
CA TYR A 346 26.92 -12.59 -5.30
C TYR A 346 28.05 -11.69 -4.79
N PRO A 347 28.74 -12.08 -3.71
CA PRO A 347 29.73 -11.23 -3.08
C PRO A 347 30.92 -10.99 -4.02
N THR A 348 31.29 -9.72 -4.17
CA THR A 348 32.44 -9.28 -4.97
C THR A 348 33.77 -9.71 -4.34
N ARG A 349 33.76 -10.03 -3.04
CA ARG A 349 34.91 -10.51 -2.28
C ARG A 349 34.57 -11.83 -1.60
N GLU A 350 35.50 -12.78 -1.60
CA GLU A 350 35.35 -14.00 -0.82
C GLU A 350 35.30 -13.67 0.68
N THR A 351 34.11 -13.79 1.25
CA THR A 351 33.87 -13.70 2.68
C THR A 351 33.63 -15.09 3.24
N LEU A 352 34.27 -15.41 4.38
CA LEU A 352 33.99 -16.61 5.17
C LEU A 352 32.63 -16.47 5.88
N LEU A 353 31.54 -16.45 5.11
CA LEU A 353 30.19 -16.45 5.66
C LEU A 353 29.77 -17.89 6.00
N PRO A 354 29.13 -18.12 7.16
CA PRO A 354 28.52 -19.40 7.46
C PRO A 354 27.57 -19.82 6.33
N ARG A 355 27.58 -21.10 5.96
CA ARG A 355 26.65 -21.62 4.96
C ARG A 355 25.22 -21.54 5.50
N GLY A 356 24.37 -20.70 4.90
CA GLY A 356 22.96 -20.56 5.25
C GLY A 356 22.44 -19.16 4.96
N MET A 357 21.13 -18.97 5.10
CA MET A 357 20.57 -17.61 5.16
C MET A 357 20.72 -17.07 6.60
N PRO A 358 21.10 -15.80 6.77
CA PRO A 358 21.10 -15.19 8.10
C PRO A 358 19.66 -15.12 8.64
N GLU A 359 19.52 -15.30 9.94
CA GLU A 359 18.26 -15.02 10.64
C GLU A 359 18.11 -13.49 10.75
N SER A 360 17.07 -12.93 10.14
CA SER A 360 16.83 -11.47 10.14
C SER A 360 16.16 -10.99 11.42
N GLY A 361 15.48 -11.87 12.16
CA GLY A 361 14.75 -11.46 13.36
C GLY A 361 13.49 -10.64 13.08
N GLU A 362 12.93 -10.72 11.85
CA GLU A 362 11.72 -9.99 11.46
C GLU A 362 10.50 -10.34 12.33
N TYR A 363 10.30 -11.64 12.61
CA TYR A 363 9.14 -12.12 13.36
C TYR A 363 9.37 -12.19 14.87
N HIS A 364 10.61 -12.45 15.28
CA HIS A 364 11.00 -12.61 16.67
C HIS A 364 12.32 -11.92 16.91
N TRP A 365 12.45 -11.28 18.07
CA TRP A 365 13.71 -10.69 18.47
C TRP A 365 14.86 -11.72 18.42
N ARG A 366 15.98 -11.29 17.84
CA ARG A 366 17.23 -12.03 17.73
C ARG A 366 18.38 -11.07 17.96
N ASP A 367 19.42 -11.55 18.62
CA ASP A 367 20.63 -10.76 18.81
C ASP A 367 21.27 -10.48 17.44
N GLY A 368 21.55 -9.20 17.17
CA GLY A 368 22.03 -8.72 15.87
C GLY A 368 20.99 -8.72 14.73
N GLY A 369 19.72 -9.02 15.00
CA GLY A 369 18.62 -8.93 14.03
C GLY A 369 17.93 -7.56 14.02
N GLU A 370 16.75 -7.50 13.40
CA GLU A 370 15.89 -6.31 13.39
C GLU A 370 15.54 -5.82 14.80
N ALA A 371 15.37 -4.51 14.95
CA ALA A 371 15.02 -3.90 16.23
C ALA A 371 13.55 -4.15 16.59
N HIS A 372 13.28 -4.49 17.87
CA HIS A 372 11.93 -4.68 18.40
C HIS A 372 11.69 -3.74 19.57
N ILE A 373 10.48 -3.19 19.67
CA ILE A 373 10.06 -2.37 20.83
C ILE A 373 10.18 -3.16 22.14
N ASN A 374 9.82 -4.44 22.09
CA ASN A 374 9.89 -5.35 23.22
C ASN A 374 11.19 -6.16 23.14
N ASP A 375 12.29 -5.56 23.59
CA ASP A 375 13.58 -6.24 23.70
C ASP A 375 13.78 -6.88 25.10
N PRO A 376 14.64 -7.90 25.23
CA PRO A 376 14.85 -8.59 26.50
C PRO A 376 15.37 -7.70 27.64
N ALA A 377 16.23 -6.73 27.35
CA ALA A 377 16.79 -5.84 28.37
C ALA A 377 15.73 -4.85 28.86
N GLY A 378 14.92 -4.29 27.96
CA GLY A 378 13.76 -3.48 28.31
C GLY A 378 12.77 -4.23 29.21
N ILE A 379 12.42 -5.46 28.85
CA ILE A 379 11.50 -6.31 29.64
C ILE A 379 12.09 -6.62 31.03
N ALA A 380 13.36 -6.99 31.11
CA ALA A 380 14.01 -7.31 32.38
C ALA A 380 14.03 -6.10 33.34
N ASN A 381 14.40 -4.92 32.83
CA ASN A 381 14.40 -3.68 33.61
C ASN A 381 12.99 -3.28 34.07
N LEU A 382 11.98 -3.45 33.21
CA LEU A 382 10.59 -3.19 33.60
C LEU A 382 10.13 -4.12 34.72
N GLN A 383 10.47 -5.41 34.63
CA GLN A 383 10.11 -6.39 35.66
C GLN A 383 10.79 -6.11 37.00
N ASP A 384 12.07 -5.75 37.00
CA ASP A 384 12.79 -5.36 38.22
C ASP A 384 12.19 -4.09 38.84
N ALA A 385 11.92 -3.07 38.00
CA ALA A 385 11.33 -1.81 38.43
C ALA A 385 10.00 -2.00 39.18
N VAL A 386 9.09 -2.83 38.65
CA VAL A 386 7.76 -3.02 39.25
C VAL A 386 7.75 -3.99 40.42
N ARG A 387 8.65 -4.98 40.45
CA ARG A 387 8.72 -5.97 41.55
C ARG A 387 9.45 -5.42 42.76
N GLU A 388 10.61 -4.79 42.55
CA GLU A 388 11.50 -4.32 43.62
C GLU A 388 11.33 -2.82 43.91
N LYS A 389 10.44 -2.11 43.20
CA LYS A 389 10.28 -0.64 43.25
C LYS A 389 11.60 0.08 42.95
N ASN A 390 12.38 -0.46 42.03
CA ASN A 390 13.70 0.03 41.68
C ASN A 390 13.62 1.18 40.65
N GLN A 391 13.80 2.41 41.12
CA GLN A 391 13.77 3.60 40.25
C GLN A 391 14.88 3.57 39.18
N SER A 392 16.07 3.07 39.52
CA SER A 392 17.19 3.01 38.56
C SER A 392 16.89 2.07 37.39
N ALA A 393 16.18 0.97 37.66
CA ALA A 393 15.71 0.05 36.63
C ALA A 393 14.60 0.68 35.78
N TYR A 394 13.68 1.45 36.39
CA TYR A 394 12.68 2.20 35.63
C TYR A 394 13.30 3.24 34.70
N ASP A 395 14.32 3.97 35.17
CA ASP A 395 15.04 4.96 34.35
C ASP A 395 15.79 4.28 33.19
N ALA A 396 16.37 3.09 33.44
CA ALA A 396 17.00 2.28 32.39
C ALA A 396 15.97 1.78 31.36
N TYR A 397 14.84 1.25 31.81
CA TYR A 397 13.71 0.86 30.95
C TYR A 397 13.20 2.04 30.12
N SER A 398 12.95 3.20 30.74
CA SER A 398 12.41 4.37 30.05
C SER A 398 13.33 4.86 28.93
N ARG A 399 14.64 4.91 29.17
CA ARG A 399 15.64 5.27 28.14
C ARG A 399 15.67 4.26 27.00
N ASN A 400 15.74 2.96 27.31
CA ASN A 400 15.77 1.90 26.31
C ASN A 400 14.46 1.89 25.49
N ALA A 401 13.29 2.00 26.13
CA ALA A 401 12.01 2.05 25.43
C ALA A 401 11.92 3.27 24.50
N LEU A 402 12.42 4.44 24.91
CA LEU A 402 12.47 5.63 24.04
C LEU A 402 13.39 5.40 22.83
N GLU A 403 14.54 4.78 23.03
CA GLU A 403 15.47 4.44 21.94
C GLU A 403 14.86 3.45 20.95
N MET A 404 14.22 2.38 21.43
CA MET A 404 13.54 1.42 20.56
C MET A 404 12.38 2.06 19.79
N VAL A 405 11.62 2.96 20.43
CA VAL A 405 10.55 3.72 19.76
C VAL A 405 11.10 4.60 18.65
N ARG A 406 12.24 5.28 18.88
CA ARG A 406 12.94 6.10 17.87
C ARG A 406 13.36 5.28 16.65
N ASN A 407 13.80 4.05 16.87
CA ASN A 407 14.29 3.19 15.80
C ASN A 407 13.18 2.49 15.01
N VAL A 408 12.02 2.20 15.64
CA VAL A 408 11.01 1.28 15.08
C VAL A 408 9.69 1.96 14.69
N THR A 409 9.41 3.18 15.15
CA THR A 409 8.07 3.79 14.98
C THR A 409 8.10 5.21 14.42
N LEU A 410 7.02 5.60 13.71
CA LEU A 410 6.86 6.98 13.21
C LEU A 410 6.85 8.03 14.33
N ARG A 411 6.22 7.72 15.48
CA ARG A 411 6.22 8.64 16.64
C ARG A 411 7.61 8.82 17.26
N GLY A 412 8.56 7.95 16.91
CA GLY A 412 9.95 8.08 17.30
C GLY A 412 10.70 9.15 16.50
N LEU A 413 10.18 9.56 15.35
CA LEU A 413 10.79 10.58 14.48
C LEU A 413 10.40 12.01 14.87
N VAL A 414 9.47 12.18 15.81
CA VAL A 414 9.01 13.48 16.30
C VAL A 414 9.57 13.75 17.70
N ASP A 415 9.84 15.02 17.98
CA ASP A 415 10.26 15.48 19.31
C ASP A 415 9.48 16.74 19.71
N PHE A 416 9.47 17.04 21.00
CA PHE A 416 8.82 18.23 21.54
C PHE A 416 9.72 19.46 21.37
N THR A 417 9.14 20.61 20.98
CA THR A 417 9.85 21.90 20.91
C THR A 417 9.94 22.55 22.29
N TYR A 418 10.82 22.02 23.15
CA TYR A 418 10.95 22.48 24.54
C TYR A 418 11.34 23.96 24.68
N ASP A 419 12.00 24.55 23.69
CA ASP A 419 12.46 25.95 23.73
C ASP A 419 11.31 26.96 23.65
N GLU A 420 10.17 26.57 23.08
CA GLU A 420 8.95 27.39 22.99
C GLU A 420 8.05 27.25 24.23
N GLY A 421 8.34 26.26 25.09
CA GLY A 421 7.57 25.96 26.30
C GLY A 421 8.03 26.76 27.52
N THR A 422 7.07 27.24 28.32
CA THR A 422 7.38 27.73 29.66
C THR A 422 7.50 26.54 30.61
N ARG A 423 8.68 26.33 31.19
CA ARG A 423 8.90 25.28 32.20
C ARG A 423 8.13 25.64 33.47
N ILE A 424 7.33 24.71 33.97
CA ILE A 424 6.59 24.84 35.22
C ILE A 424 7.14 23.85 36.26
N PRO A 425 7.04 24.17 37.56
CA PRO A 425 7.27 23.21 38.63
C PRO A 425 6.35 21.99 38.49
N ILE A 426 6.84 20.79 38.84
CA ILE A 426 6.08 19.53 38.72
C ILE A 426 4.80 19.55 39.58
N GLU A 427 4.79 20.33 40.65
CA GLU A 427 3.65 20.51 41.55
C GLU A 427 2.48 21.24 40.88
N GLN A 428 2.71 21.93 39.76
CA GLN A 428 1.68 22.56 38.95
C GLN A 428 1.09 21.61 37.88
N VAL A 429 1.72 20.45 37.66
CA VAL A 429 1.22 19.43 36.73
C VAL A 429 0.07 18.68 37.40
N GLU A 430 -0.89 18.26 36.58
CA GLU A 430 -1.99 17.40 37.02
C GLU A 430 -1.44 16.16 37.77
N PRO A 431 -1.97 15.82 38.97
CA PRO A 431 -1.44 14.73 39.76
C PRO A 431 -1.68 13.37 39.10
N TRP A 432 -0.80 12.40 39.38
CA TRP A 432 -0.83 11.07 38.75
C TRP A 432 -2.18 10.35 38.88
N ASN A 433 -2.89 10.55 40.00
CA ASN A 433 -4.16 9.91 40.29
C ASN A 433 -5.35 10.47 39.48
N GLN A 434 -5.17 11.59 38.78
CA GLN A 434 -6.10 12.08 37.75
C GLN A 434 -5.67 11.59 36.36
N ILE A 435 -4.36 11.55 36.09
CA ILE A 435 -3.81 11.04 34.82
C ILE A 435 -4.17 9.57 34.62
N VAL A 436 -3.99 8.72 35.64
CA VAL A 436 -4.24 7.26 35.57
C VAL A 436 -5.69 6.91 35.23
N ARG A 437 -6.65 7.81 35.50
CA ARG A 437 -8.06 7.62 35.15
C ARG A 437 -8.29 7.60 33.64
N ARG A 438 -7.34 8.13 32.86
CA ARG A 438 -7.35 8.08 31.40
C ARG A 438 -6.78 6.76 30.86
N PHE A 439 -6.12 5.96 31.71
CA PHE A 439 -5.52 4.71 31.29
C PHE A 439 -6.57 3.60 31.28
N VAL A 440 -6.47 2.79 30.22
CA VAL A 440 -7.33 1.64 30.01
C VAL A 440 -6.41 0.46 29.68
N THR A 441 -6.60 -0.68 30.35
CA THR A 441 -5.89 -1.90 29.94
C THR A 441 -6.50 -2.40 28.63
N GLY A 442 -5.66 -2.90 27.73
CA GLY A 442 -6.13 -3.46 26.46
C GLY A 442 -7.18 -4.55 26.65
N ALA A 443 -8.08 -4.70 25.67
CA ALA A 443 -9.11 -5.72 25.62
C ALA A 443 -8.48 -7.10 25.35
N MET A 444 -8.16 -7.85 26.39
CA MET A 444 -7.56 -9.19 26.30
C MET A 444 -8.58 -10.22 26.78
N LEU A 445 -8.93 -11.17 25.92
CA LEU A 445 -10.00 -12.12 26.21
C LEU A 445 -9.56 -13.17 27.23
N TYR A 446 -10.44 -13.46 28.20
CA TYR A 446 -10.34 -14.67 29.01
C TYR A 446 -10.34 -15.92 28.12
N GLY A 447 -9.26 -16.70 28.16
CA GLY A 447 -8.98 -17.79 27.22
C GLY A 447 -7.73 -17.57 26.36
N SER A 448 -7.37 -16.31 26.10
CA SER A 448 -6.04 -15.93 25.54
C SER A 448 -5.02 -15.70 26.64
N ILE A 449 -5.50 -15.22 27.79
CA ILE A 449 -4.78 -15.08 29.04
C ILE A 449 -5.52 -15.84 30.14
N SER A 450 -4.80 -16.17 31.22
CA SER A 450 -5.39 -16.88 32.35
C SER A 450 -6.37 -16.01 33.15
N MET A 451 -7.25 -16.63 33.94
CA MET A 451 -8.18 -15.89 34.81
C MET A 451 -7.43 -15.02 35.81
N GLU A 452 -6.32 -15.52 36.34
CA GLU A 452 -5.47 -14.81 37.29
C GLU A 452 -4.89 -13.54 36.65
N ALA A 453 -4.41 -13.62 35.41
CA ALA A 453 -3.91 -12.45 34.70
C ALA A 453 -5.03 -11.43 34.40
N HIS A 454 -6.19 -11.91 33.94
CA HIS A 454 -7.34 -11.07 33.60
C HIS A 454 -7.89 -10.31 34.83
N SER A 455 -8.21 -11.05 35.89
CA SER A 455 -8.69 -10.50 37.16
C SER A 455 -7.66 -9.58 37.84
N THR A 456 -6.37 -9.89 37.77
CA THR A 456 -5.31 -9.01 38.31
C THR A 456 -5.34 -7.63 37.66
N LEU A 457 -5.54 -7.56 36.33
CA LEU A 457 -5.65 -6.29 35.62
C LEU A 457 -6.92 -5.53 36.03
N ALA A 458 -8.05 -6.22 36.14
CA ALA A 458 -9.31 -5.61 36.54
C ALA A 458 -9.22 -5.02 37.95
N VAL A 459 -8.76 -5.81 38.93
CA VAL A 459 -8.55 -5.35 40.31
C VAL A 459 -7.59 -4.16 40.33
N ALA A 460 -6.44 -4.24 39.65
CA ALA A 460 -5.46 -3.15 39.63
C ALA A 460 -6.06 -1.84 39.08
N MET A 461 -6.78 -1.90 37.97
CA MET A 461 -7.39 -0.70 37.37
C MET A 461 -8.52 -0.14 38.24
N ASN A 462 -9.33 -1.00 38.87
CA ASN A 462 -10.37 -0.59 39.79
C ASN A 462 -9.77 0.11 41.03
N CYS A 463 -8.68 -0.41 41.60
CA CYS A 463 -7.98 0.23 42.71
C CYS A 463 -7.39 1.60 42.33
N LEU A 464 -6.89 1.73 41.11
CA LEU A 464 -6.29 2.98 40.60
C LEU A 464 -7.35 4.00 40.13
N GLY A 465 -8.60 3.59 39.95
CA GLY A 465 -9.67 4.41 39.35
C GLY A 465 -9.54 4.56 37.83
N GLY A 466 -8.75 3.71 37.18
CA GLY A 466 -8.75 3.55 35.72
C GLY A 466 -9.81 2.55 35.27
N LYS A 467 -9.69 2.04 34.04
CA LYS A 467 -10.64 1.05 33.49
C LYS A 467 -9.94 -0.18 32.94
N SER A 468 -10.48 -1.35 33.18
CA SER A 468 -10.13 -2.58 32.46
C SER A 468 -11.21 -2.96 31.45
N ASN A 469 -10.87 -3.87 30.53
CA ASN A 469 -11.74 -4.31 29.45
C ASN A 469 -11.76 -5.84 29.39
N THR A 470 -12.95 -6.41 29.26
CA THR A 470 -13.18 -7.87 29.25
C THR A 470 -12.50 -8.61 28.11
N GLY A 471 -12.28 -7.95 26.97
CA GLY A 471 -12.01 -8.66 25.72
C GLY A 471 -13.24 -9.41 25.20
N GLU A 472 -13.03 -10.24 24.19
CA GLU A 472 -14.11 -10.88 23.42
C GLU A 472 -14.79 -12.07 24.11
N GLY A 473 -14.22 -12.58 25.20
CA GLY A 473 -14.60 -13.86 25.82
C GLY A 473 -15.76 -13.79 26.79
N GLY A 474 -16.27 -12.59 27.08
CA GLY A 474 -17.21 -12.36 28.17
C GLY A 474 -16.52 -12.23 29.54
N GLU A 475 -17.32 -12.20 30.59
CA GLU A 475 -16.87 -12.12 31.98
C GLU A 475 -17.87 -12.87 32.87
N ASP A 476 -17.38 -13.57 33.89
CA ASP A 476 -18.25 -14.28 34.84
C ASP A 476 -18.97 -13.28 35.76
N ALA A 477 -20.21 -13.59 36.14
CA ALA A 477 -21.00 -12.74 37.02
C ALA A 477 -20.41 -12.65 38.44
N GLU A 478 -19.68 -13.68 38.87
CA GLU A 478 -18.96 -13.67 40.15
C GLU A 478 -17.88 -12.58 40.21
N CYS A 479 -17.35 -12.13 39.07
CA CYS A 479 -16.36 -11.05 39.03
C CYS A 479 -16.91 -9.72 39.58
N SER A 480 -18.23 -9.52 39.51
CA SER A 480 -18.94 -8.34 40.00
C SER A 480 -19.15 -8.35 41.51
N GLU A 481 -18.89 -9.48 42.18
CA GLU A 481 -18.91 -9.56 43.63
C GLU A 481 -17.74 -8.78 44.24
N ARG A 482 -17.98 -8.21 45.43
CA ARG A 482 -16.94 -7.52 46.17
C ARG A 482 -16.07 -8.54 46.90
N LEU A 483 -14.77 -8.41 46.70
CA LEU A 483 -13.76 -9.14 47.46
C LEU A 483 -13.77 -8.69 48.94
N PRO A 484 -13.22 -9.50 49.87
CA PRO A 484 -13.16 -9.14 51.29
C PRO A 484 -12.47 -7.81 51.60
N ASN A 485 -11.56 -7.37 50.73
CA ASN A 485 -10.86 -6.08 50.85
C ASN A 485 -11.66 -4.88 50.27
N GLY A 486 -12.85 -5.13 49.70
CA GLY A 486 -13.73 -4.12 49.12
C GLY A 486 -13.57 -3.90 47.61
N ASP A 487 -12.53 -4.48 46.99
CA ASP A 487 -12.29 -4.42 45.55
C ASP A 487 -13.24 -5.32 44.76
N THR A 488 -13.15 -5.27 43.44
CA THR A 488 -13.93 -6.11 42.53
C THR A 488 -13.06 -6.54 41.35
N MET A 489 -13.30 -7.76 40.85
CA MET A 489 -12.66 -8.30 39.65
C MET A 489 -13.39 -7.89 38.36
N ARG A 490 -14.48 -7.12 38.49
CA ARG A 490 -15.30 -6.65 37.38
C ARG A 490 -14.50 -5.75 36.45
N SER A 491 -14.59 -6.00 35.15
CA SER A 491 -14.12 -5.04 34.16
C SER A 491 -15.13 -3.92 33.93
N ALA A 492 -14.67 -2.67 33.96
CA ALA A 492 -15.51 -1.50 33.72
C ALA A 492 -16.04 -1.45 32.27
N ILE A 493 -15.21 -1.85 31.30
CA ILE A 493 -15.55 -1.87 29.88
C ILE A 493 -15.90 -3.30 29.47
N LYS A 494 -17.10 -3.48 28.92
CA LYS A 494 -17.55 -4.77 28.39
C LYS A 494 -17.52 -4.72 26.86
N GLN A 495 -16.81 -5.65 26.24
CA GLN A 495 -16.66 -5.70 24.79
C GLN A 495 -17.75 -6.56 24.13
N VAL A 496 -18.20 -6.13 22.94
CA VAL A 496 -19.14 -6.84 22.08
C VAL A 496 -18.46 -7.04 20.73
N ALA A 497 -17.95 -8.25 20.50
CA ALA A 497 -17.29 -8.67 19.25
C ALA A 497 -18.17 -9.60 18.42
N SER A 498 -17.78 -9.90 17.17
CA SER A 498 -18.61 -10.62 16.19
C SER A 498 -19.17 -11.96 16.70
N GLY A 499 -18.38 -12.73 17.45
CA GLY A 499 -18.80 -14.01 18.05
C GLY A 499 -19.80 -13.89 19.20
N ARG A 500 -19.95 -12.69 19.78
CA ARG A 500 -20.85 -12.39 20.92
C ARG A 500 -20.68 -13.36 22.10
N PHE A 501 -19.47 -13.88 22.33
CA PHE A 501 -19.20 -14.78 23.44
C PHE A 501 -19.45 -14.08 24.78
N GLY A 502 -20.17 -14.74 25.69
CA GLY A 502 -20.52 -14.22 27.01
C GLY A 502 -21.40 -12.97 27.03
N VAL A 503 -21.92 -12.51 25.88
CA VAL A 503 -22.80 -11.34 25.81
C VAL A 503 -24.22 -11.72 26.26
N THR A 504 -24.55 -11.38 27.50
CA THR A 504 -25.87 -11.56 28.11
C THR A 504 -26.47 -10.23 28.54
N SER A 505 -27.77 -10.19 28.86
CA SER A 505 -28.42 -8.99 29.40
C SER A 505 -27.74 -8.51 30.69
N ASN A 506 -27.37 -9.44 31.57
CA ASN A 506 -26.66 -9.13 32.82
C ASN A 506 -25.27 -8.56 32.54
N TYR A 507 -24.51 -9.20 31.65
CA TYR A 507 -23.17 -8.73 31.24
C TYR A 507 -23.20 -7.30 30.69
N LEU A 508 -24.20 -6.98 29.85
CA LEU A 508 -24.35 -5.64 29.28
C LEU A 508 -24.77 -4.62 30.34
N ALA A 509 -25.65 -5.00 31.27
CA ALA A 509 -26.10 -4.15 32.36
C ALA A 509 -24.99 -3.88 33.39
N ASP A 510 -24.06 -4.81 33.57
CA ASP A 510 -22.91 -4.72 34.48
C ASP A 510 -21.69 -4.01 33.84
N SER A 511 -21.94 -3.05 32.95
CA SER A 511 -20.91 -2.26 32.26
C SER A 511 -20.99 -0.78 32.64
N ASP A 512 -19.83 -0.14 32.77
CA ASP A 512 -19.75 1.33 32.79
C ASP A 512 -19.64 1.88 31.35
N GLU A 513 -19.05 1.07 30.45
CA GLU A 513 -18.88 1.39 29.04
C GLU A 513 -19.01 0.12 28.19
N LEU A 514 -19.70 0.25 27.05
CA LEU A 514 -19.82 -0.83 26.06
C LEU A 514 -18.93 -0.54 24.86
N GLN A 515 -18.00 -1.46 24.56
CA GLN A 515 -17.12 -1.36 23.41
C GLN A 515 -17.59 -2.28 22.27
N ILE A 516 -18.05 -1.70 21.16
CA ILE A 516 -18.34 -2.44 19.94
C ILE A 516 -17.02 -2.69 19.20
N LYS A 517 -16.54 -3.95 19.19
CA LYS A 517 -15.31 -4.32 18.49
C LYS A 517 -15.61 -4.57 17.01
N MET A 518 -15.26 -3.60 16.17
CA MET A 518 -15.35 -3.73 14.71
C MET A 518 -14.14 -4.46 14.12
N ALA A 519 -12.93 -4.18 14.63
CA ALA A 519 -11.68 -4.77 14.18
C ALA A 519 -10.59 -4.71 15.26
N SER A 520 -9.53 -5.51 15.11
CA SER A 520 -8.24 -5.33 15.79
C SER A 520 -7.09 -5.32 14.79
N THR A 521 -6.00 -4.65 15.15
CA THR A 521 -4.79 -4.53 14.32
C THR A 521 -3.98 -5.83 14.25
N ALA A 522 -4.11 -6.71 15.24
CA ALA A 522 -3.65 -8.09 15.18
C ALA A 522 -4.83 -9.03 14.84
N PRO A 523 -4.86 -9.64 13.64
CA PRO A 523 -5.92 -10.55 13.20
C PRO A 523 -5.66 -12.03 13.51
#